data_AF-A0A924AA12-F1
#
_entry.id   AF-A0A924AA12-F1
#
_cell.length_a   1.000
_cell.length_b   1.000
_cell.length_c   1.000
_cell.angle_alpha   90.00
_cell.angle_beta   90.00
_cell.angle_gamma   90.00
#
_symmetry.space_group_name_H-M   'P 1'
#
loop_
_entity.id
_entity.type
_entity.pdbx_description
1 polymer ?
#
loop_
_entity_poly.entity_id
_entity_poly.type
_entity_poly.pdbx_seq_one_letter_code
_entity_poly.pdbx_strand_id
1 'polypeptide(L)'
;MVKEISINELKKKLRDIFCSENKANKKYSEVWLSDADFGGLYQSHKYIVNVKAEHLISSCNDEIKYIITNLFKGLSTEELEFVWRVVVFNSNEQVHCESVDILIYSEEVSCES
;
A
#
# COMPACT_ATOMS: atom_id res chain seq x y z
N MET A 1 13.44 23.36 0.33
CA MET A 1 14.17 22.10 0.09
C MET A 1 13.17 20.98 0.29
N VAL A 2 12.71 20.36 -0.80
CA VAL A 2 11.83 19.18 -0.72
C VAL A 2 12.69 18.04 -0.17
N LYS A 3 12.26 17.44 0.94
CA LYS A 3 12.97 16.31 1.53
C LYS A 3 12.73 15.15 0.59
N GLU A 4 13.76 14.70 -0.11
CA GLU A 4 13.65 13.55 -1.00
C GLU A 4 13.33 12.33 -0.14
N ILE A 5 12.06 11.90 -0.13
CA ILE A 5 11.64 10.73 0.64
C ILE A 5 12.29 9.51 0.02
N SER A 6 13.12 8.83 0.79
CA SER A 6 13.78 7.63 0.31
C SER A 6 12.83 6.43 0.41
N ILE A 7 12.89 5.52 -0.56
CA ILE A 7 12.15 4.24 -0.54
C ILE A 7 12.41 3.45 0.75
N ASN A 8 13.62 3.60 1.31
CA ASN A 8 13.99 2.96 2.57
C ASN A 8 13.20 3.53 3.77
N GLU A 9 12.90 4.83 3.77
CA GLU A 9 12.04 5.45 4.78
C GLU A 9 10.59 4.96 4.65
N LEU A 10 10.07 4.88 3.42
CA LEU A 10 8.72 4.31 3.17
C LEU A 10 8.62 2.86 3.66
N LYS A 11 9.60 2.01 3.31
CA LYS A 11 9.68 0.62 3.80
C LYS A 11 9.68 0.55 5.32
N LYS A 12 10.46 1.42 5.98
CA LYS A 12 10.55 1.47 7.43
C LYS A 12 9.21 1.88 8.05
N LYS A 13 8.57 2.93 7.55
CA LYS A 13 7.26 3.39 8.04
C LYS A 13 6.18 2.34 7.86
N LEU A 14 6.09 1.72 6.69
CA LEU A 14 5.14 0.63 6.46
C LEU A 14 5.36 -0.50 7.47
N ARG A 15 6.61 -0.94 7.66
CA ARG A 15 6.93 -1.94 8.68
C ARG A 15 6.45 -1.52 10.07
N ASP A 16 6.72 -0.28 10.49
CA ASP A 16 6.33 0.21 11.81
C ASP A 16 4.80 0.27 11.99
N ILE A 17 4.06 0.67 10.95
CA ILE A 17 2.59 0.71 10.92
C ILE A 17 2.02 -0.70 11.09
N PHE A 18 2.43 -1.64 10.24
CA PHE A 18 1.92 -3.02 10.29
C PHE A 18 2.36 -3.75 11.56
N CYS A 19 3.59 -3.54 12.04
CA CYS A 19 4.02 -4.07 13.33
C CYS A 19 3.17 -3.55 14.49
N SER A 20 2.77 -2.27 14.47
CA SER A 20 1.92 -1.69 15.51
C SER A 20 0.51 -2.28 15.48
N GLU A 21 -0.07 -2.42 14.29
CA GLU A 21 -1.36 -3.07 14.08
C GLU A 21 -1.33 -4.54 14.56
N ASN A 22 -0.26 -5.26 14.27
CA ASN A 22 -0.11 -6.65 14.66
C ASN A 22 0.06 -6.88 16.16
N LYS A 23 0.64 -5.91 16.88
CA LYS A 23 0.66 -5.97 18.35
C LYS A 23 -0.75 -5.91 18.94
N ALA A 24 -1.67 -5.22 18.28
CA ALA A 24 -3.06 -5.11 18.73
C ALA A 24 -3.91 -6.30 18.28
N ASN A 25 -3.87 -6.64 16.99
CA ASN A 25 -4.87 -7.51 16.36
C ASN A 25 -4.31 -8.77 15.67
N LYS A 26 -2.98 -8.91 15.56
CA LYS A 26 -2.29 -10.06 14.90
C LYS A 26 -2.83 -10.40 13.51
N LYS A 27 -3.16 -9.40 12.70
CA LYS A 27 -3.83 -9.59 11.40
C LYS A 27 -2.89 -9.96 10.26
N TYR A 28 -1.67 -9.46 10.29
CA TYR A 28 -0.70 -9.56 9.21
C TYR A 28 0.58 -10.23 9.70
N SER A 29 1.26 -10.97 8.85
CA SER A 29 2.57 -11.55 9.17
C SER A 29 3.71 -10.79 8.51
N GLU A 30 3.49 -10.28 7.30
CA GLU A 30 4.54 -9.67 6.48
C GLU A 30 4.03 -8.47 5.66
N VAL A 31 4.92 -7.52 5.40
CA VAL A 31 4.70 -6.38 4.49
C VAL A 31 5.98 -6.11 3.70
N TRP A 32 5.88 -5.93 2.39
CA TRP A 32 7.01 -5.60 1.52
C TRP A 32 6.59 -4.77 0.31
N LEU A 33 7.57 -4.15 -0.34
CA LEU A 33 7.39 -3.41 -1.59
C LEU A 33 7.95 -4.21 -2.76
N SER A 34 7.22 -4.23 -3.87
CA SER A 34 7.74 -4.64 -5.18
C SER A 34 7.53 -3.51 -6.18
N ASP A 35 8.40 -3.41 -7.18
CA ASP A 35 8.24 -2.42 -8.25
C ASP A 35 6.96 -2.69 -9.05
N ALA A 36 6.25 -1.63 -9.41
CA ALA A 36 5.14 -1.73 -10.34
C ALA A 36 5.70 -1.86 -11.78
N ASP A 37 5.42 -2.99 -12.42
CA ASP A 37 5.82 -3.25 -13.79
C ASP A 37 4.78 -2.71 -14.78
N PHE A 38 5.18 -1.70 -15.55
CA PHE A 38 4.38 -1.10 -16.62
C PHE A 38 4.86 -1.53 -18.02
N GLY A 39 5.39 -2.76 -18.14
CA GLY A 39 5.91 -3.30 -19.39
C GLY A 39 7.39 -3.02 -19.62
N GLY A 40 8.17 -2.83 -18.54
CA GLY A 40 9.64 -2.81 -18.56
C GLY A 40 10.34 -1.65 -19.28
N LEU A 41 9.60 -0.68 -19.84
CA LEU A 41 10.21 0.41 -20.63
C LEU A 41 10.74 1.58 -19.78
N TYR A 42 10.24 1.76 -18.55
CA TYR A 42 10.65 2.85 -17.65
C TYR A 42 10.57 2.44 -16.17
N GLN A 43 11.48 2.99 -15.35
CA GLN A 43 11.31 2.98 -13.89
C GLN A 43 10.21 3.97 -13.52
N SER A 44 9.05 3.46 -13.15
CA SER A 44 7.89 4.27 -12.75
C SER A 44 8.09 4.96 -11.40
N HIS A 45 9.05 4.49 -10.60
CA HIS A 45 9.19 4.80 -9.17
C HIS A 45 7.88 4.56 -8.39
N LYS A 46 6.98 3.73 -8.90
CA LYS A 46 5.76 3.32 -8.22
C LYS A 46 5.92 1.91 -7.69
N TYR A 47 5.36 1.65 -6.51
CA TYR A 47 5.50 0.41 -5.79
C TYR A 47 4.15 -0.21 -5.48
N ILE A 48 4.15 -1.53 -5.48
CA ILE A 48 3.06 -2.36 -4.98
C ILE A 48 3.36 -2.64 -3.51
N VAL A 49 2.43 -2.28 -2.62
CA VAL A 49 2.50 -2.69 -1.21
C VAL A 49 1.88 -4.07 -1.09
N ASN A 50 2.71 -5.05 -0.82
CA ASN A 50 2.30 -6.42 -0.62
C ASN A 50 2.16 -6.70 0.87
N VAL A 51 1.08 -7.37 1.27
CA VAL A 51 0.77 -7.67 2.67
C VAL A 51 0.35 -9.12 2.77
N LYS A 52 0.93 -9.88 3.72
CA LYS A 52 0.49 -11.25 4.02
C LYS A 52 -0.44 -11.22 5.23
N ALA A 53 -1.68 -11.66 5.05
CA ALA A 53 -2.71 -11.73 6.07
C ALA A 53 -2.79 -13.14 6.68
N GLU A 54 -2.89 -13.20 8.02
CA GLU A 54 -3.05 -14.43 8.80
C GLU A 54 -4.49 -14.64 9.28
N HIS A 55 -5.35 -13.65 9.06
CA HIS A 55 -6.75 -13.69 9.46
C HIS A 55 -7.66 -14.06 8.29
N LEU A 56 -8.88 -14.51 8.60
CA LEU A 56 -9.90 -14.77 7.60
C LEU A 56 -10.41 -13.44 7.03
N ILE A 57 -10.21 -13.23 5.74
CA ILE A 57 -10.71 -12.06 5.02
C ILE A 57 -12.11 -12.39 4.50
N SER A 58 -13.13 -11.69 5.02
CA SER A 58 -14.53 -11.87 4.61
C SER A 58 -14.92 -11.05 3.37
N SER A 59 -14.17 -9.99 3.07
CA SER A 59 -14.46 -9.03 2.01
C SER A 59 -13.18 -8.33 1.57
N CYS A 60 -12.82 -8.50 0.29
CA CYS A 60 -11.64 -7.84 -0.26
C CYS A 60 -11.74 -6.33 -0.25
N ASN A 61 -12.93 -5.78 -0.49
CA ASN A 61 -13.14 -4.34 -0.47
C ASN A 61 -12.94 -3.76 0.92
N ASP A 62 -13.44 -4.44 1.96
CA ASP A 62 -13.29 -3.97 3.34
C ASP A 62 -11.84 -4.09 3.80
N GLU A 63 -11.13 -5.14 3.39
CA GLU A 63 -9.73 -5.33 3.75
C GLU A 63 -8.82 -4.28 3.10
N ILE A 64 -8.96 -4.06 1.80
CA ILE A 64 -8.22 -3.02 1.07
C ILE A 64 -8.55 -1.63 1.63
N LYS A 65 -9.84 -1.35 1.88
CA LYS A 65 -10.27 -0.08 2.49
C LYS A 65 -9.67 0.10 3.88
N TYR A 66 -9.63 -0.97 4.68
CA TYR A 66 -9.03 -0.92 6.00
C TYR A 66 -7.55 -0.55 5.93
N ILE A 67 -6.78 -1.18 5.04
CA ILE A 67 -5.36 -0.88 4.83
C ILE A 67 -5.17 0.57 4.39
N ILE A 68 -5.89 1.01 3.35
CA ILE A 68 -5.72 2.37 2.80
C ILE A 68 -6.19 3.45 3.78
N THR A 69 -7.36 3.30 4.38
CA THR A 69 -7.94 4.36 5.23
C THR A 69 -7.38 4.38 6.64
N ASN A 70 -7.04 3.22 7.24
CA ASN A 70 -6.59 3.17 8.63
C ASN A 70 -5.09 3.02 8.76
N LEU A 71 -4.47 2.11 7.99
CA LEU A 71 -3.03 1.86 8.13
C LEU A 71 -2.22 2.94 7.42
N PHE A 72 -2.59 3.32 6.20
CA PHE A 72 -1.84 4.34 5.45
C PHE A 72 -2.12 5.78 5.89
N LYS A 73 -3.03 6.00 6.86
CA LYS A 73 -3.22 7.32 7.48
C LYS A 73 -1.93 7.89 8.11
N GLY A 74 -0.98 7.03 8.48
CA GLY A 74 0.33 7.43 9.00
C GLY A 74 1.34 7.87 7.93
N LEU A 75 0.99 7.77 6.64
CA LEU A 75 1.84 8.18 5.53
C LEU A 75 1.52 9.63 5.12
N SER A 76 2.54 10.36 4.66
CA SER A 76 2.34 11.66 4.01
C SER A 76 1.77 11.49 2.59
N THR A 77 1.25 12.58 2.01
CA THR A 77 0.82 12.59 0.60
C THR A 77 1.97 12.19 -0.34
N GLU A 78 3.17 12.75 -0.13
CA GLU A 78 4.37 12.41 -0.90
C GLU A 78 4.74 10.92 -0.80
N GLU A 79 4.52 10.29 0.36
CA GLU A 79 4.76 8.85 0.55
C GLU A 79 3.73 7.99 -0.17
N LEU A 80 2.48 8.42 -0.11
CA LEU A 80 1.37 7.78 -0.80
C LEU A 80 1.59 7.83 -2.31
N GLU A 81 2.12 8.91 -2.87
CA GLU A 81 2.42 9.01 -4.30
C GLU A 81 3.30 7.86 -4.82
N PHE A 82 4.16 7.28 -3.99
CA PHE A 82 4.98 6.13 -4.39
C PHE A 82 4.19 4.81 -4.43
N VAL A 83 2.98 4.74 -3.86
CA VAL A 83 2.17 3.52 -3.81
C VAL A 83 1.19 3.48 -4.98
N TRP A 84 1.32 2.45 -5.81
CA TRP A 84 0.42 2.18 -6.93
C TRP A 84 -0.82 1.39 -6.51
N ARG A 85 -0.58 0.24 -5.87
CA ARG A 85 -1.62 -0.71 -5.49
C ARG A 85 -1.26 -1.46 -4.21
N VAL A 86 -2.27 -1.99 -3.55
CA VAL A 86 -2.12 -2.95 -2.45
C VAL A 86 -2.49 -4.34 -2.95
N VAL A 87 -1.63 -5.32 -2.66
CA VAL A 87 -1.89 -6.74 -2.90
C VAL A 87 -1.87 -7.45 -1.55
N VAL A 88 -2.96 -8.13 -1.22
CA VAL A 88 -3.09 -8.90 0.01
C VAL A 88 -3.00 -10.39 -0.33
N PHE A 89 -2.02 -11.04 0.26
CA PHE A 89 -1.80 -12.48 0.20
C PHE A 89 -2.46 -13.14 1.41
N ASN A 90 -3.03 -14.33 1.21
CA ASN A 90 -3.45 -15.18 2.33
C ASN A 90 -2.23 -15.88 2.97
N SER A 91 -2.47 -16.64 4.03
CA SER A 91 -1.43 -17.40 4.75
C SER A 91 -0.72 -18.46 3.89
N ASN A 92 -1.33 -18.89 2.79
CA ASN A 92 -0.74 -19.81 1.80
C ASN A 92 0.01 -19.09 0.66
N GLU A 93 0.29 -17.78 0.81
CA GLU A 93 1.04 -16.97 -0.17
C GLU A 93 0.37 -16.85 -1.54
N GLN A 94 -0.95 -17.01 -1.59
CA GLN A 94 -1.76 -16.75 -2.78
C GLN A 94 -2.37 -15.36 -2.68
N VAL A 95 -2.39 -14.64 -3.81
CA VAL A 95 -3.11 -13.36 -3.91
C VAL A 95 -4.58 -13.62 -3.57
N HIS A 96 -5.05 -12.97 -2.52
CA HIS A 96 -6.43 -13.04 -2.05
C HIS A 96 -7.21 -11.81 -2.50
N CYS A 97 -6.61 -10.62 -2.35
CA CYS A 97 -7.22 -9.36 -2.75
C CYS A 97 -6.20 -8.46 -3.44
N GLU A 98 -6.67 -7.65 -4.37
CA GLU A 98 -5.87 -6.66 -5.06
C GLU A 98 -6.71 -5.40 -5.27
N SER A 99 -6.12 -4.24 -5.01
CA SER A 99 -6.76 -2.96 -5.36
C SER A 99 -6.64 -2.72 -6.86
N VAL A 100 -7.73 -2.34 -7.51
CA VAL A 100 -7.77 -2.05 -8.96
C VAL A 100 -6.80 -0.92 -9.33
N ASP A 101 -6.69 0.12 -8.50
CA ASP A 101 -5.62 1.14 -8.42
C ASP A 101 -5.87 1.98 -7.14
N ILE A 102 -4.83 2.53 -6.50
CA ILE A 102 -5.02 3.49 -5.40
C ILE A 102 -5.07 4.90 -5.99
N LEU A 103 -6.27 5.40 -6.25
CA LEU A 103 -6.50 6.81 -6.56
C LEU A 103 -6.30 7.64 -5.27
N ILE A 104 -5.10 8.18 -5.08
CA ILE A 104 -4.77 9.08 -3.96
C ILE A 104 -5.27 10.51 -4.25
N TYR A 105 -5.51 10.84 -5.53
CA TYR A 105 -6.12 12.10 -5.95
C TYR A 105 -7.54 11.84 -6.44
N SER A 106 -8.51 12.11 -5.57
CA SER A 106 -9.92 12.23 -5.95
C SER A 106 -10.37 13.69 -5.97
N GLU A 107 -9.47 14.62 -6.29
CA GLU A 107 -9.88 15.90 -6.84
C GLU A 107 -9.49 15.87 -8.30
N GLU A 108 -10.46 15.54 -9.17
CA GLU A 108 -10.43 16.03 -10.53
C GLU A 108 -10.33 17.56 -10.43
N VAL A 109 -9.12 18.10 -10.46
CA VAL A 109 -8.94 19.48 -10.89
C VAL A 109 -9.22 19.45 -12.39
N SER A 110 -10.50 19.54 -12.73
CA SER A 110 -10.93 19.81 -14.09
C SER A 110 -10.15 21.05 -14.54
N CYS A 111 -9.28 20.89 -15.54
CA CYS A 111 -8.77 22.04 -16.27
C CYS A 111 -9.95 22.57 -17.10
N GLU A 112 -10.87 23.27 -16.44
CA GLU A 112 -11.81 24.12 -17.15
C GLU A 112 -10.98 25.14 -17.93
N SER A 113 -11.12 25.07 -19.25
CA SER A 113 -10.43 25.87 -20.25
C SER A 113 -10.98 27.29 -20.30
#